data_AF-A0AAY4BWE5-F1
#
_entry.id   AF-A0AAY4BWE5-F1
#
_cell.length_a   1.000
_cell.length_b   1.000
_cell.length_c   1.000
_cell.angle_alpha   90.00
_cell.angle_beta   90.00
_cell.angle_gamma   90.00
#
_symmetry.space_group_name_H-M   'P 1'
#
loop_
_entity.id
_entity.type
_entity.pdbx_description
1 polymer ?
#
loop_
_entity_poly.entity_id
_entity_poly.type
_entity_poly.pdbx_seq_one_letter_code
_entity_poly.pdbx_strand_id
1 'polypeptide(L)'
;MVDITDLLNTLNIQLQGKDQIITELFDHITAFRSKLQLLCRHLSAGNLAHFPSLREVNLVKQRLPEYVTLLRHLDQDFALRFEDFRESGGDMELFSQNVTISVDSVPDHIQMQLIEFQCDSELKNKFMSLHLKDFYTRVSSESYPGIRKHAQVMLALFGSSYICEQTFTDILTLSVSQLQPNIDRLINAKEQLHVSH
;
A
#
# COMPACT_ATOMS: atom_id res chain seq x y z
N MET A 1 -5.10 22.89 14.54
CA MET A 1 -5.25 22.25 13.21
C MET A 1 -3.89 21.91 12.59
N VAL A 2 -2.83 22.68 12.83
CA VAL A 2 -1.44 22.34 12.43
C VAL A 2 -1.09 20.89 12.79
N ASP A 3 -1.36 20.46 14.03
CA ASP A 3 -1.11 19.07 14.47
C ASP A 3 -1.78 17.99 13.57
N ILE A 4 -2.98 18.27 13.05
CA ILE A 4 -3.72 17.33 12.19
C ILE A 4 -3.19 17.40 10.76
N THR A 5 -2.84 18.59 10.27
CA THR A 5 -2.21 18.79 8.96
C THR A 5 -0.87 18.06 8.89
N ASP A 6 -0.09 18.07 9.96
CA ASP A 6 1.20 17.35 10.02
C ASP A 6 1.01 15.83 9.97
N LEU A 7 -0.03 15.31 10.64
CA LEU A 7 -0.40 13.89 10.55
C LEU A 7 -0.84 13.52 9.13
N LEU A 8 -1.63 14.37 8.47
CA LEU A 8 -2.03 14.18 7.07
C LEU A 8 -0.83 14.20 6.12
N ASN A 9 0.10 15.13 6.34
CA ASN A 9 1.32 15.21 5.53
C ASN A 9 2.21 13.97 5.73
N THR A 10 2.32 13.50 6.98
CA THR A 10 3.04 12.26 7.29
C THR A 10 2.43 11.08 6.55
N LEU A 11 1.11 10.90 6.61
CA LEU A 11 0.42 9.85 5.85
C LEU A 11 0.66 10.00 4.35
N ASN A 12 0.53 11.21 3.81
CA ASN A 12 0.72 11.45 2.39
C ASN A 12 2.14 11.04 1.91
N ILE A 13 3.18 11.36 2.69
CA ILE A 13 4.55 10.91 2.41
C ILE A 13 4.64 9.38 2.48
N GLN A 14 4.00 8.75 3.47
CA GLN A 14 3.97 7.28 3.60
C GLN A 14 3.22 6.58 2.46
N LEU A 15 2.25 7.22 1.82
CA LEU A 15 1.51 6.67 0.67
C LEU A 15 2.21 6.88 -0.67
N GLN A 16 3.15 7.82 -0.71
CA GLN A 16 4.02 8.11 -1.86
C GLN A 16 5.35 7.35 -1.80
N GLY A 17 5.54 6.48 -0.81
CA GLY A 17 6.73 5.66 -0.72
C GLY A 17 6.89 4.77 -1.94
N LYS A 18 8.12 4.61 -2.40
CA LYS A 18 8.45 3.71 -3.50
C LYS A 18 8.41 2.26 -3.03
N ASP A 19 8.14 1.35 -3.97
CA ASP A 19 8.22 -0.09 -3.75
C ASP A 19 7.31 -0.63 -2.63
N GLN A 20 6.20 0.03 -2.34
CA GLN A 20 5.23 -0.48 -1.37
C GLN A 20 4.25 -1.45 -1.99
N ILE A 21 3.84 -2.46 -1.23
CA ILE A 21 2.73 -3.37 -1.57
C ILE A 21 1.41 -2.84 -1.01
N ILE A 22 0.31 -3.34 -1.58
CA ILE A 22 -1.05 -2.95 -1.22
C ILE A 22 -1.34 -3.10 0.29
N THR A 23 -0.82 -4.14 0.94
CA THR A 23 -1.00 -4.36 2.39
C THR A 23 -0.28 -3.32 3.23
N GLU A 24 0.93 -2.89 2.84
CA GLU A 24 1.68 -1.85 3.57
C GLU A 24 0.96 -0.50 3.50
N LEU A 25 0.38 -0.18 2.33
CA LEU A 25 -0.41 1.04 2.17
C LEU A 25 -1.68 1.00 3.02
N PHE A 26 -2.33 -0.17 3.06
CA PHE A 26 -3.49 -0.39 3.92
C PHE A 26 -3.14 -0.27 5.41
N ASP A 27 -1.96 -0.76 5.82
CA ASP A 27 -1.46 -0.60 7.19
C ASP A 27 -1.28 0.88 7.57
N HIS A 28 -0.71 1.70 6.67
CA HIS A 28 -0.55 3.14 6.90
C HIS A 28 -1.90 3.85 7.08
N ILE A 29 -2.88 3.52 6.23
CA ILE A 29 -4.24 4.07 6.31
C ILE A 29 -4.91 3.64 7.63
N THR A 30 -4.82 2.35 7.96
CA THR A 30 -5.40 1.78 9.18
C THR A 30 -4.79 2.39 10.45
N ALA A 31 -3.47 2.57 10.46
CA ALA A 31 -2.77 3.24 11.55
C ALA A 31 -3.19 4.71 11.68
N PHE A 32 -3.33 5.43 10.56
CA PHE A 32 -3.78 6.82 10.58
C PHE A 32 -5.20 6.96 11.12
N ARG A 33 -6.14 6.12 10.66
CA ARG A 33 -7.51 6.10 11.19
C ARG A 33 -7.56 5.79 12.69
N SER A 34 -6.78 4.83 13.14
CA SER A 34 -6.64 4.50 14.56
C SER A 34 -6.14 5.69 15.39
N LYS A 35 -5.19 6.47 14.84
CA LYS A 35 -4.75 7.74 15.44
C LYS A 35 -5.88 8.76 15.49
N LEU A 36 -6.66 8.97 14.42
CA LEU A 36 -7.81 9.88 14.42
C LEU A 36 -8.82 9.52 15.52
N GLN A 37 -9.13 8.24 15.67
CA GLN A 37 -10.06 7.75 16.69
C GLN A 37 -9.53 7.95 18.11
N LEU A 38 -8.23 7.78 18.33
CA LEU A 38 -7.58 8.10 19.61
C LEU A 38 -7.66 9.62 19.90
N LEU A 39 -7.34 10.44 18.91
CA LEU A 39 -7.38 11.90 19.01
C LEU A 39 -8.78 12.43 19.32
N CYS A 40 -9.81 11.87 18.68
CA CYS A 40 -11.22 12.13 18.99
C CYS A 40 -11.53 11.87 20.48
N ARG A 41 -11.13 10.70 21.00
CA ARG A 41 -11.35 10.33 22.41
C ARG A 41 -10.61 11.27 23.36
N HIS A 42 -9.36 11.60 23.04
CA HIS A 42 -8.55 12.51 23.85
C HIS A 42 -9.14 13.92 23.91
N LEU A 43 -9.50 14.51 22.76
CA LEU A 43 -10.13 15.84 22.74
C LEU A 43 -11.47 15.86 23.48
N SER A 44 -12.28 14.81 23.33
CA SER A 44 -13.57 14.68 24.03
C SER A 44 -13.40 14.66 25.55
N ALA A 45 -12.30 14.08 26.03
CA ALA A 45 -11.92 14.06 27.45
C ALA A 45 -11.15 15.32 27.91
N GLY A 46 -10.95 16.31 27.04
CA GLY A 46 -10.12 17.49 27.32
C GLY A 46 -8.62 17.19 27.43
N ASN A 47 -8.18 15.99 27.02
CA ASN A 47 -6.78 15.59 27.01
C ASN A 47 -6.08 16.13 25.76
N LEU A 48 -5.13 17.04 25.97
CA LEU A 48 -4.35 17.65 24.89
C LEU A 48 -2.97 17.00 24.67
N ALA A 49 -2.74 15.77 25.14
CA ALA A 49 -1.46 15.04 25.04
C ALA A 49 -0.80 15.05 23.65
N HIS A 50 -1.60 15.03 22.60
CA HIS A 50 -1.13 14.95 21.22
C HIS A 50 -1.42 16.22 20.41
N PHE A 51 -1.70 17.33 21.10
CA PHE A 51 -2.00 18.62 20.47
C PHE A 51 -1.13 19.72 21.07
N PRO A 52 0.20 19.69 20.86
CA PRO A 52 1.12 20.70 21.39
C PRO A 52 0.71 22.10 20.95
N SER A 53 0.32 22.32 19.68
CA SER A 53 -0.12 23.63 19.23
C SER A 53 -1.44 24.09 19.88
N LEU A 54 -2.34 23.18 20.26
CA LEU A 54 -3.57 23.56 20.99
C LEU A 54 -3.31 23.84 22.48
N ARG A 55 -2.24 23.29 23.07
CA ARG A 55 -1.86 23.58 24.46
C ARG A 55 -1.34 25.01 24.63
N GLU A 56 -0.65 25.53 23.62
CA GLU A 56 -0.08 26.88 23.65
C GLU A 56 -1.15 27.97 23.52
N VAL A 57 -2.30 27.65 22.93
CA VAL A 57 -3.41 28.58 22.75
C VAL A 57 -4.42 28.42 23.88
N ASN A 58 -4.31 29.26 24.91
CA ASN A 58 -5.18 29.29 26.11
C ASN A 58 -6.70 29.51 25.85
N LEU A 59 -7.13 29.61 24.59
CA LEU A 59 -8.51 29.95 24.19
C LEU A 59 -9.32 28.75 23.65
N VAL A 60 -8.78 27.53 23.68
CA VAL A 60 -9.30 26.43 22.87
C VAL A 60 -10.40 25.59 23.55
N LYS A 61 -10.59 25.65 24.87
CA LYS A 61 -11.57 24.78 25.56
C LYS A 61 -13.00 24.88 24.99
N GLN A 62 -13.42 26.06 24.54
CA GLN A 62 -14.76 26.27 23.97
C GLN A 62 -14.93 25.67 22.56
N ARG A 63 -13.82 25.46 21.81
CA ARG A 63 -13.83 24.92 20.44
C ARG A 63 -13.48 23.43 20.34
N LEU A 64 -13.18 22.77 21.46
CA LEU A 64 -12.92 21.32 21.48
C LEU A 64 -14.05 20.50 20.83
N PRO A 65 -15.35 20.80 21.04
CA PRO A 65 -16.42 20.06 20.37
C PRO A 65 -16.39 20.16 18.85
N GLU A 66 -16.00 21.32 18.30
CA GLU A 66 -15.84 21.52 16.86
C GLU A 66 -14.71 20.66 16.30
N TYR A 67 -13.56 20.61 17.00
CA TYR A 67 -12.43 19.78 16.58
C TYR A 67 -12.71 18.28 16.66
N VAL A 68 -13.43 17.83 17.70
CA VAL A 68 -13.89 16.44 17.79
C VAL A 68 -14.79 16.08 16.61
N THR A 69 -15.70 16.99 16.24
CA THR A 69 -16.62 16.77 15.11
C THR A 69 -15.86 16.68 13.80
N LEU A 70 -14.89 17.56 13.59
CA LEU A 70 -14.04 17.56 12.39
C LEU A 70 -13.21 16.27 12.27
N LEU A 71 -12.59 15.80 13.35
CA LEU A 71 -11.84 14.54 13.34
C LEU A 71 -12.75 13.33 13.07
N ARG A 72 -13.99 13.36 13.58
CA ARG A 72 -14.96 12.29 13.32
C ARG A 72 -15.37 12.25 11.86
N HIS A 73 -15.64 13.39 11.23
CA HIS A 73 -15.91 13.47 9.80
C HIS A 73 -14.71 13.00 8.99
N LEU A 74 -13.49 13.40 9.36
CA LEU A 74 -12.29 12.94 8.69
C LEU A 74 -12.11 11.41 8.77
N ASP A 75 -12.33 10.78 9.93
CA ASP A 75 -12.30 9.31 10.04
C ASP A 75 -13.38 8.65 9.17
N GLN A 76 -14.58 9.24 9.09
CA GLN A 76 -15.65 8.76 8.23
C GLN A 76 -15.32 8.87 6.75
N ASP A 77 -14.73 9.99 6.31
CA ASP A 77 -14.30 10.19 4.93
C ASP A 77 -13.24 9.15 4.54
N PHE A 78 -12.30 8.85 5.44
CA PHE A 78 -11.33 7.78 5.25
C PHE A 78 -12.00 6.39 5.25
N ALA A 79 -12.98 6.15 6.12
CA ALA A 79 -13.71 4.88 6.14
C ALA A 79 -14.40 4.60 4.81
N LEU A 80 -15.07 5.63 4.25
CA LEU A 80 -15.79 5.55 2.99
C LEU A 80 -14.83 5.44 1.80
N ARG A 81 -13.76 6.26 1.78
CA ARG A 81 -12.81 6.27 0.67
C ARG A 81 -12.03 4.97 0.52
N PHE A 82 -11.84 4.23 1.62
CA PHE A 82 -11.08 2.99 1.65
C PHE A 82 -11.96 1.78 2.01
N GLU A 83 -13.25 1.83 1.68
CA GLU A 83 -14.20 0.76 1.97
C GLU A 83 -13.87 -0.54 1.22
N ASP A 84 -13.47 -0.46 -0.05
CA ASP A 84 -13.08 -1.60 -0.90
C ASP A 84 -11.99 -2.47 -0.25
N PHE A 85 -11.08 -1.84 0.50
CA PHE A 85 -10.02 -2.55 1.23
C PHE A 85 -10.57 -3.40 2.38
N ARG A 86 -11.65 -2.98 3.02
CA ARG A 86 -12.33 -3.79 4.05
C ARG A 86 -13.01 -4.99 3.43
N GLU A 87 -13.62 -4.83 2.26
CA GLU A 87 -14.22 -5.95 1.52
C GLU A 87 -13.16 -6.97 1.09
N SER A 88 -11.96 -6.49 0.77
CA SER A 88 -10.80 -7.30 0.42
C SER A 88 -10.01 -7.80 1.64
N GLY A 89 -10.54 -7.66 2.85
CA GLY A 89 -9.84 -7.95 4.11
C GLY A 89 -9.32 -9.39 4.20
N GLY A 90 -10.13 -10.36 3.77
CA GLY A 90 -9.73 -11.77 3.75
C GLY A 90 -8.60 -12.06 2.77
N ASP A 91 -8.57 -11.39 1.61
CA ASP A 91 -7.51 -11.53 0.63
C ASP A 91 -6.19 -10.92 1.12
N MET A 92 -6.27 -9.76 1.78
CA MET A 92 -5.15 -9.11 2.46
C MET A 92 -4.60 -9.98 3.58
N GLU A 93 -5.47 -10.59 4.38
CA GLU A 93 -5.09 -11.50 5.47
C GLU A 93 -4.45 -12.78 4.93
N LEU A 94 -5.01 -13.41 3.90
CA LEU A 94 -4.40 -14.57 3.25
C LEU A 94 -3.00 -14.23 2.71
N PHE A 95 -2.82 -13.02 2.20
CA PHE A 95 -1.54 -12.59 1.66
C PHE A 95 -0.50 -12.25 2.73
N SER A 96 -0.90 -11.57 3.81
CA SER A 96 0.00 -11.04 4.85
C SER A 96 0.09 -11.89 6.10
N GLN A 97 -0.77 -12.90 6.26
CA GLN A 97 -0.90 -13.75 7.44
C GLN A 97 -1.18 -15.21 7.06
N ASN A 98 -0.71 -15.68 5.90
CA ASN A 98 -0.91 -17.05 5.43
C ASN A 98 -0.53 -18.14 6.47
N VAL A 99 0.45 -17.86 7.35
CA VAL A 99 0.90 -18.81 8.39
C VAL A 99 -0.11 -18.95 9.54
N THR A 100 -0.96 -17.94 9.77
CA THR A 100 -1.83 -17.84 10.96
C THR A 100 -3.31 -17.67 10.65
N ILE A 101 -3.67 -17.35 9.41
CA ILE A 101 -5.07 -17.22 8.97
C ILE A 101 -5.82 -18.54 9.16
N SER A 102 -7.10 -18.46 9.55
CA SER A 102 -7.96 -19.64 9.65
C SER A 102 -8.15 -20.27 8.28
N VAL A 103 -8.03 -21.60 8.20
CA VAL A 103 -8.31 -22.34 6.96
C VAL A 103 -9.78 -22.18 6.55
N ASP A 104 -10.68 -22.07 7.53
CA ASP A 104 -12.12 -21.93 7.25
C ASP A 104 -12.50 -20.55 6.69
N SER A 105 -11.61 -19.56 6.77
CA SER A 105 -11.86 -18.20 6.27
C SER A 105 -11.34 -17.96 4.85
N VAL A 106 -10.75 -18.96 4.20
CA VAL A 106 -10.22 -18.84 2.83
C VAL A 106 -11.04 -19.65 1.82
N PRO A 107 -10.99 -19.33 0.51
CA PRO A 107 -11.72 -20.07 -0.51
C PRO A 107 -11.41 -21.58 -0.49
N ASP A 108 -12.45 -22.42 -0.65
CA ASP A 108 -12.36 -23.89 -0.57
C ASP A 108 -11.20 -24.49 -1.38
N HIS A 109 -10.96 -23.96 -2.59
CA HIS A 109 -9.93 -24.45 -3.49
C HIS A 109 -8.48 -24.18 -3.01
N ILE A 110 -8.29 -23.35 -1.98
CA ILE A 110 -6.99 -23.02 -1.38
C ILE A 110 -6.78 -23.79 -0.06
N GLN A 111 -7.85 -24.21 0.62
CA GLN A 111 -7.80 -24.73 1.99
C GLN A 111 -6.80 -25.89 2.18
N MET A 112 -6.87 -26.93 1.33
CA MET A 112 -5.97 -28.09 1.43
C MET A 112 -4.50 -27.69 1.28
N GLN A 113 -4.22 -26.80 0.32
CA GLN A 113 -2.89 -26.28 0.08
C GLN A 113 -2.39 -25.40 1.22
N LEU A 114 -3.28 -24.61 1.82
CA LEU A 114 -2.98 -23.77 2.97
C LEU A 114 -2.62 -24.62 4.20
N ILE A 115 -3.28 -25.76 4.42
CA ILE A 115 -2.94 -26.69 5.50
C ILE A 115 -1.50 -27.19 5.33
N GLU A 116 -1.15 -27.68 4.13
CA GLU A 116 0.21 -28.15 3.84
C GLU A 116 1.24 -27.02 4.03
N PHE A 117 0.92 -25.83 3.52
CA PHE A 117 1.75 -24.64 3.65
C PHE A 117 1.96 -24.23 5.12
N GLN A 118 0.91 -24.29 5.93
CA GLN A 118 0.96 -24.04 7.38
C GLN A 118 1.63 -25.18 8.16
N CYS A 119 1.94 -26.31 7.56
CA CYS A 119 2.77 -27.36 8.19
C CYS A 119 4.24 -27.29 7.77
N ASP A 120 4.57 -26.57 6.70
CA ASP A 120 5.93 -26.41 6.19
C ASP A 120 6.76 -25.47 7.08
N SER A 121 7.63 -26.07 7.90
CA SER A 121 8.47 -25.33 8.85
C SER A 121 9.53 -24.45 8.16
N GLU A 122 10.03 -24.85 6.99
CA GLU A 122 11.01 -24.06 6.26
C GLU A 122 10.36 -22.80 5.65
N LEU A 123 9.15 -22.94 5.10
CA LEU A 123 8.37 -21.80 4.63
C LEU A 123 8.00 -20.84 5.76
N LYS A 124 7.59 -21.32 6.93
CA LYS A 124 7.34 -20.44 8.09
C LYS A 124 8.57 -19.63 8.48
N ASN A 125 9.74 -20.26 8.50
CA ASN A 125 10.99 -19.57 8.82
C ASN A 125 11.33 -18.50 7.78
N LYS A 126 11.11 -18.79 6.48
CA LYS A 126 11.27 -17.81 5.40
C LYS A 126 10.27 -16.66 5.54
N PHE A 127 9.02 -16.96 5.90
CA PHE A 127 7.98 -15.95 6.07
C PHE A 127 8.33 -14.95 7.18
N MET A 128 8.88 -15.44 8.29
CA MET A 128 9.30 -14.60 9.42
C MET A 128 10.60 -13.81 9.16
N SER A 129 11.39 -14.17 8.15
CA SER A 129 12.70 -13.58 7.89
C SER A 129 12.79 -12.73 6.63
N LEU A 130 11.79 -12.77 5.76
CA LEU A 130 11.78 -12.08 4.47
C LEU A 130 10.61 -11.08 4.39
N HIS A 131 10.80 -10.01 3.63
CA HIS A 131 9.70 -9.16 3.20
C HIS A 131 8.75 -9.96 2.29
N LEU A 132 7.44 -9.65 2.31
CA LEU A 132 6.43 -10.40 1.57
C LEU A 132 6.76 -10.55 0.07
N LYS A 133 7.26 -9.48 -0.56
CA LYS A 133 7.70 -9.51 -1.97
C LYS A 133 8.73 -10.61 -2.22
N ASP A 134 9.78 -10.66 -1.39
CA ASP A 134 10.87 -11.63 -1.50
C ASP A 134 10.43 -13.02 -1.08
N PHE A 135 9.63 -13.12 -0.03
CA PHE A 135 9.08 -14.37 0.48
C PHE A 135 8.34 -15.13 -0.63
N TYR A 136 7.43 -14.46 -1.33
CA TYR A 136 6.64 -15.12 -2.37
C TYR A 136 7.47 -15.57 -3.57
N THR A 137 8.66 -15.03 -3.80
CA THR A 137 9.60 -15.58 -4.82
C THR A 137 10.13 -16.96 -4.45
N ARG A 138 10.09 -17.32 -3.15
CA ARG A 138 10.56 -18.61 -2.62
C ARG A 138 9.46 -19.66 -2.50
N VAL A 139 8.21 -19.29 -2.70
CA VAL A 139 7.07 -20.21 -2.68
C VAL A 139 7.00 -20.96 -4.01
N SER A 140 7.01 -22.29 -3.94
CA SER A 140 6.93 -23.17 -5.11
C SER A 140 5.60 -23.00 -5.85
N SER A 141 5.67 -22.73 -7.15
CA SER A 141 4.47 -22.68 -8.02
C SER A 141 3.88 -24.05 -8.32
N GLU A 142 4.65 -25.13 -8.13
CA GLU A 142 4.20 -26.51 -8.34
C GLU A 142 3.50 -27.05 -7.09
N SER A 143 4.09 -26.80 -5.92
CA SER A 143 3.55 -27.27 -4.64
C SER A 143 2.41 -26.38 -4.13
N TYR A 144 2.51 -25.06 -4.35
CA TYR A 144 1.55 -24.09 -3.84
C TYR A 144 0.94 -23.17 -4.91
N PRO A 145 0.39 -23.69 -6.04
CA PRO A 145 -0.10 -22.86 -7.15
C PRO A 145 -1.20 -21.84 -6.78
N GLY A 146 -2.14 -22.18 -5.89
CA GLY A 146 -3.23 -21.30 -5.48
C GLY A 146 -2.72 -20.11 -4.66
N ILE A 147 -1.90 -20.39 -3.64
CA ILE A 147 -1.23 -19.38 -2.82
C ILE A 147 -0.32 -18.50 -3.68
N ARG A 148 0.44 -19.10 -4.61
CA ARG A 148 1.33 -18.33 -5.50
C ARG A 148 0.55 -17.41 -6.43
N LYS A 149 -0.56 -17.89 -6.99
CA LYS A 149 -1.45 -17.09 -7.86
C LYS A 149 -2.10 -15.95 -7.08
N HIS A 150 -2.62 -16.22 -5.88
CA HIS A 150 -3.16 -15.20 -4.99
C HIS A 150 -2.14 -14.10 -4.71
N ALA A 151 -0.92 -14.50 -4.34
CA ALA A 151 0.17 -13.57 -4.08
C ALA A 151 0.54 -12.72 -5.29
N GLN A 152 0.52 -13.29 -6.50
CA GLN A 152 0.78 -12.53 -7.72
C GLN A 152 -0.27 -11.45 -7.97
N VAL A 153 -1.56 -11.75 -7.73
CA VAL A 153 -2.63 -10.75 -7.82
C VAL A 153 -2.38 -9.62 -6.82
N MET A 154 -2.13 -9.96 -5.56
CA MET A 154 -1.90 -8.98 -4.50
C MET A 154 -0.66 -8.11 -4.73
N LEU A 155 0.42 -8.69 -5.25
CA LEU A 155 1.64 -7.96 -5.62
C LEU A 155 1.45 -7.06 -6.85
N ALA A 156 0.49 -7.37 -7.72
CA ALA A 156 0.17 -6.57 -8.90
C ALA A 156 -0.84 -5.45 -8.62
N LEU A 157 -1.51 -5.46 -7.46
CA LEU A 157 -2.41 -4.38 -7.07
C LEU A 157 -1.62 -3.10 -6.78
N PHE A 158 -1.82 -2.09 -7.61
CA PHE A 158 -1.30 -0.75 -7.36
C PHE A 158 -2.12 -0.08 -6.26
N GLY A 159 -1.52 0.13 -5.09
CA GLY A 159 -2.23 0.75 -3.96
C GLY A 159 -2.30 2.27 -3.98
N SER A 160 -1.70 2.93 -4.96
CA SER A 160 -1.91 4.35 -5.21
C SER A 160 -1.73 4.68 -6.70
N SER A 161 -2.38 5.76 -7.16
CA SER A 161 -2.16 6.28 -8.51
C SER A 161 -0.69 6.67 -8.72
N TYR A 162 0.00 7.11 -7.66
CA TYR A 162 1.42 7.43 -7.72
C TYR A 162 2.28 6.21 -8.08
N ILE A 163 2.07 5.06 -7.42
CA ILE A 163 2.82 3.83 -7.73
C ILE A 163 2.48 3.35 -9.14
N CYS A 164 1.21 3.47 -9.55
CA CYS A 164 0.77 3.19 -10.91
C CYS A 164 1.50 4.08 -11.94
N GLU A 165 1.48 5.40 -11.75
CA GLU A 165 2.13 6.39 -12.61
C GLU A 165 3.65 6.20 -12.66
N GLN A 166 4.28 5.91 -11.53
CA GLN A 166 5.71 5.63 -11.47
C GLN A 166 6.04 4.34 -12.23
N THR A 167 5.28 3.26 -12.01
CA THR A 167 5.49 2.00 -12.72
C THR A 167 5.31 2.17 -14.24
N PHE A 168 4.30 2.93 -14.67
CA PHE A 168 4.14 3.30 -16.08
C PHE A 168 5.32 4.13 -16.60
N THR A 169 5.82 5.08 -15.82
CA THR A 169 6.99 5.90 -16.17
C THR A 169 8.25 5.02 -16.33
N ASP A 170 8.46 4.06 -15.43
CA ASP A 170 9.57 3.10 -15.47
C ASP A 170 9.46 2.19 -16.71
N ILE A 171 8.26 1.70 -17.05
CA ILE A 171 8.03 0.93 -18.28
C ILE A 171 8.30 1.78 -19.53
N LEU A 172 7.85 3.04 -19.56
CA LEU A 172 8.06 3.94 -20.69
C LEU A 172 9.55 4.26 -20.87
N THR A 173 10.27 4.55 -19.80
CA THR A 173 11.72 4.80 -19.84
C THR A 173 12.50 3.57 -20.28
N LEU A 174 12.14 2.38 -19.79
CA LEU A 174 12.73 1.12 -20.29
C LEU A 174 12.45 0.93 -21.78
N SER A 175 11.21 1.13 -22.23
CA SER A 175 10.82 0.99 -23.64
C SER A 175 11.56 1.99 -24.54
N VAL A 176 11.70 3.25 -24.09
CA VAL A 176 12.47 4.29 -24.80
C VAL A 176 13.96 3.98 -24.81
N SER A 177 14.52 3.42 -23.74
CA SER A 177 15.94 3.02 -23.69
C SER A 177 16.26 1.84 -24.62
N GLN A 178 15.30 0.95 -24.89
CA GLN A 178 15.42 -0.12 -25.88
C GLN A 178 15.25 0.39 -27.31
N LEU A 179 14.56 1.51 -27.50
CA LEU A 179 14.52 2.27 -28.73
C LEU A 179 15.80 3.13 -28.82
N GLN A 180 16.97 2.52 -28.95
CA GLN A 180 18.15 3.24 -29.43
C GLN A 180 17.81 3.73 -30.86
N PRO A 181 17.58 5.04 -31.09
CA PRO A 181 17.44 5.52 -32.45
C PRO A 181 18.80 5.28 -33.10
N ASN A 182 18.83 4.46 -34.15
CA ASN A 182 20.04 4.27 -34.92
C ASN A 182 20.23 5.53 -35.77
N ILE A 183 20.72 6.60 -35.11
CA ILE A 183 20.91 7.93 -35.68
C ILE A 183 21.79 7.83 -36.93
N ASP A 184 22.78 6.94 -36.92
CA ASP A 184 23.64 6.66 -38.08
C ASP A 184 22.88 6.09 -39.28
N ARG A 185 21.87 5.23 -39.06
CA ARG A 185 20.98 4.75 -40.14
C ARG A 185 20.09 5.86 -40.70
N LEU A 186 19.59 6.75 -39.85
CA LEU A 186 18.74 7.87 -40.27
C LEU A 186 19.53 8.95 -41.03
N ILE A 187 20.78 9.20 -40.63
CA ILE A 187 21.70 10.11 -41.32
C ILE A 187 22.10 9.53 -42.69
N ASN A 188 22.51 8.25 -42.75
CA ASN A 188 22.87 7.60 -44.02
C ASN A 188 21.69 7.52 -45.01
N ALA A 189 20.47 7.28 -44.52
CA ALA A 189 19.28 7.27 -45.38
C ALA A 189 18.96 8.66 -45.96
N LYS A 190 19.26 9.74 -45.21
CA LYS A 190 19.08 11.11 -45.67
C LYS A 190 20.15 11.53 -46.69
N GLU A 191 21.39 11.08 -46.53
CA GLU A 191 22.47 11.34 -47.48
C GLU A 191 22.25 10.62 -48.82
N GLN A 192 21.79 9.37 -48.81
CA GLN A 192 21.48 8.63 -50.05
C GLN A 192 20.34 9.25 -50.86
N LEU A 193 19.37 9.90 -50.20
CA LEU A 193 18.29 10.65 -50.87
C LEU A 193 18.78 11.96 -51.49
N HIS A 194 19.88 12.55 -51.02
CA HIS A 194 20.37 13.83 -51.54
C HIS A 194 21.35 13.71 -52.71
N VAL A 195 21.92 12.53 -52.96
CA VAL A 195 22.84 12.28 -54.09
C VAL A 195 22.10 11.89 -55.38
N SER A 196 20.77 11.78 -55.35
CA SER A 196 19.94 11.37 -56.51
C SER A 196 19.29 12.54 -57.28
N HIS A 197 19.80 13.77 -57.15
CA HIS A 197 19.34 14.93 -57.92
C HIS A 197 20.47 15.59 -58.71
#